data_AF-A0A9C9DE40-F1
#
_entry.id   AF-A0A9C9DE40-F1
#
_cell.length_a   1.000
_cell.length_b   1.000
_cell.length_c   1.000
_cell.angle_alpha   90.00
_cell.angle_beta   90.00
_cell.angle_gamma   90.00
#
_symmetry.space_group_name_H-M   'P 1'
#
loop_
_entity.id
_entity.type
_entity.pdbx_description
1 polymer ?
#
loop_
_entity_poly.entity_id
_entity_poly.type
_entity_poly.pdbx_seq_one_letter_code
_entity_poly.pdbx_strand_id
1 'polypeptide(L)'
;MAQQRLPRHSAPRFNVPLPIGAGVLTLAMLAALMRQERPPWSRYTGSAQVRVITPTLTGQPELCLTCHGGIEEISEAHPVEAFGCVSCHGGERLSLDEETAHEGLIGGRNPSALGVVEQGCGGSECHSGDPEQARDHIARVRRSVQATYAGAINLVLFSFGQIGETGPYYGITAISDEEPYHPDTASSLLAFDPHAFDSPPVNTFGEACLTCHLDGEPIQAPYYYRSTGCAACHVIYNSDGLYTGNDPTIPRDEPGHP
;
A
#
# COMPACT_ATOMS: atom_id res chain seq x y z
N MET A 1 -2.67 62.09 -6.73
CA MET A 1 -2.63 61.77 -5.28
C MET A 1 -3.68 60.67 -5.08
N ALA A 2 -3.45 59.46 -4.61
CA ALA A 2 -2.38 58.88 -3.80
C ALA A 2 -2.17 57.40 -4.18
N GLN A 3 -0.93 56.91 -4.12
CA GLN A 3 -0.59 55.49 -4.25
C GLN A 3 -0.96 54.77 -2.95
N GLN A 4 -1.82 53.76 -3.00
CA GLN A 4 -2.08 52.85 -1.88
C GLN A 4 -0.92 51.86 -1.76
N ARG A 5 -0.22 51.91 -0.62
CA ARG A 5 0.84 50.94 -0.27
C ARG A 5 0.19 49.68 0.31
N LEU A 6 0.55 48.52 -0.24
CA LEU A 6 0.22 47.22 0.33
C LEU A 6 0.94 47.02 1.69
N PRO A 7 0.29 46.41 2.70
CA PRO A 7 0.93 46.09 3.96
C PRO A 7 1.95 44.95 3.78
N ARG A 8 3.17 45.16 4.27
CA ARG A 8 4.19 44.11 4.35
C ARG A 8 3.85 43.17 5.50
N HIS A 9 3.43 41.95 5.20
CA HIS A 9 3.37 40.88 6.18
C HIS A 9 4.79 40.46 6.57
N SER A 10 5.19 40.78 7.80
CA SER A 10 6.42 40.27 8.41
C SER A 10 6.21 38.82 8.84
N ALA A 11 6.97 37.90 8.25
CA ALA A 11 6.99 36.50 8.66
C ALA A 11 7.40 36.38 10.16
N PRO A 12 6.77 35.47 10.93
CA PRO A 12 7.17 35.24 12.31
C PRO A 12 8.60 34.70 12.34
N ARG A 13 9.50 35.47 12.96
CA ARG A 13 10.87 35.02 13.22
C ARG A 13 10.84 34.08 14.41
N PHE A 14 10.84 32.77 14.14
CA PHE A 14 11.14 31.77 15.15
C PHE A 14 12.64 31.84 15.48
N ASN A 15 13.00 32.68 16.46
CA ASN A 15 14.33 32.68 17.05
C ASN A 15 14.45 31.45 17.95
N VAL A 16 14.79 30.30 17.36
CA VAL A 16 15.35 29.19 18.14
C VAL A 16 16.72 29.66 18.63
N PRO A 17 16.99 29.72 19.94
CA PRO A 17 18.31 30.09 20.44
C PRO A 17 19.35 29.17 19.80
N LEU A 18 20.41 29.74 19.20
CA LEU A 18 21.52 29.00 18.58
C LEU A 18 21.99 27.75 19.37
N PRO A 19 22.11 27.77 20.72
CA PRO A 19 22.52 26.57 21.46
C PRO A 19 21.50 25.43 21.44
N ILE A 20 20.20 25.72 21.28
CA ILE A 20 19.15 24.70 21.18
C ILE A 20 19.18 24.05 19.79
N GLY A 21 19.36 24.84 18.72
CA GLY A 21 19.51 24.33 17.36
C GLY A 21 20.75 23.45 17.18
N ALA A 22 21.89 23.85 17.74
CA ALA A 22 23.11 23.06 17.73
C ALA A 22 22.98 21.75 18.54
N GLY A 23 22.31 21.80 19.70
CA GLY A 23 22.05 20.61 20.52
C GLY A 23 21.19 19.58 19.80
N VAL A 24 20.13 20.01 19.12
CA VAL A 24 19.24 19.13 18.33
C VAL A 24 19.97 18.50 17.14
N LEU A 25 20.77 19.27 16.39
CA LEU A 25 21.59 18.76 15.30
C LEU A 25 22.62 17.73 15.77
N THR A 26 23.29 18.01 16.90
CA THR A 26 24.28 17.08 17.46
C THR A 26 23.62 15.78 17.94
N LEU A 27 22.44 15.87 18.57
CA LEU A 27 21.64 14.70 18.97
C LEU A 27 21.15 13.90 17.76
N ALA A 28 20.71 14.56 16.68
CA ALA A 28 20.29 13.90 15.45
C ALA A 28 21.47 13.20 14.76
N MET A 29 22.64 13.85 14.70
CA MET A 29 23.87 13.23 14.17
C MET A 29 24.32 12.06 15.04
N LEU A 30 24.28 12.18 16.37
CA LEU A 30 24.57 11.08 17.29
C LEU A 30 23.58 9.93 17.11
N ALA A 31 22.28 10.21 16.97
CA ALA A 31 21.27 9.19 16.71
C ALA A 31 21.48 8.50 15.35
N ALA A 32 21.87 9.24 14.32
CA ALA A 32 22.22 8.69 13.01
C ALA A 32 23.49 7.82 13.08
N LEU A 33 24.55 8.29 13.73
CA LEU A 33 25.77 7.53 14.00
C LEU A 33 25.48 6.26 14.82
N MET A 34 24.64 6.36 15.85
CA MET A 34 24.23 5.21 16.66
C MET A 34 23.39 4.21 15.86
N ARG A 35 22.48 4.67 14.98
CA ARG A 35 21.76 3.79 14.04
C ARG A 35 22.72 3.09 13.07
N GLN A 36 23.75 3.80 12.63
CA GLN A 36 24.76 3.26 11.70
C GLN A 36 25.70 2.25 12.37
N GLU A 37 26.09 2.50 13.63
CA GLU A 37 26.98 1.59 14.39
C GLU A 37 26.24 0.41 15.02
N ARG A 38 24.94 0.55 15.34
CA ARG A 38 24.09 -0.49 15.93
C ARG A 38 22.69 -0.46 15.31
N PRO A 39 22.54 -0.96 14.07
CA PRO A 39 21.23 -1.05 13.45
C PRO A 39 20.25 -1.83 14.36
N PRO A 40 18.94 -1.53 14.35
CA PRO A 40 17.95 -2.27 15.13
C PRO A 40 17.99 -3.80 14.87
N TRP A 41 18.49 -4.18 13.69
CA TRP A 41 18.70 -5.57 13.29
C TRP A 41 20.04 -6.19 13.71
N SER A 42 21.02 -5.40 14.18
CA SER A 42 22.32 -5.91 14.68
C SER A 42 22.18 -6.83 15.91
N ARG A 43 21.03 -6.79 16.59
CA ARG A 43 20.71 -7.77 17.64
C ARG A 43 20.44 -9.18 17.09
N TYR A 44 20.14 -9.31 15.79
CA TYR A 44 19.94 -10.59 15.12
C TYR A 44 21.23 -11.12 14.48
N THR A 45 22.22 -10.26 14.19
CA THR A 45 23.51 -10.66 13.59
C THR A 45 24.40 -11.48 14.53
N GLY A 46 24.09 -11.51 15.84
CA GLY A 46 24.92 -12.17 16.86
C GLY A 46 24.63 -13.65 17.10
N SER A 47 23.50 -14.20 16.62
CA SER A 47 23.13 -15.60 16.91
C SER A 47 22.06 -16.23 16.01
N ALA A 48 21.53 -15.54 14.99
CA ALA A 48 20.69 -16.20 14.01
C ALA A 48 21.59 -16.93 13.01
N GLN A 49 21.51 -18.26 12.95
CA GLN A 49 22.08 -18.98 11.80
C GLN A 49 21.48 -18.37 10.53
N VAL A 50 22.33 -17.97 9.58
CA VAL A 50 21.88 -17.49 8.26
C VAL A 50 20.93 -18.54 7.70
N ARG A 51 19.68 -18.13 7.42
CA ARG A 51 18.65 -19.02 6.91
C ARG A 51 18.56 -18.82 5.41
N VAL A 52 19.02 -19.83 4.68
CA VAL A 52 18.92 -19.88 3.23
C VAL A 52 17.73 -20.74 2.86
N ILE A 53 16.82 -20.21 2.04
CA ILE A 53 15.83 -21.00 1.32
C ILE A 53 16.15 -20.98 -0.16
N THR A 54 15.83 -22.05 -0.88
CA THR A 54 15.91 -22.09 -2.34
C THR A 54 14.56 -22.53 -2.86
N PRO A 55 13.67 -21.59 -3.20
CA PRO A 55 12.32 -21.91 -3.64
C PRO A 55 12.34 -22.76 -4.89
N THR A 56 11.45 -23.76 -4.96
CA THR A 56 11.46 -24.73 -6.06
C THR A 56 11.10 -24.10 -7.42
N LEU A 57 10.28 -23.04 -7.44
CA LEU A 57 9.88 -22.37 -8.68
C LEU A 57 11.00 -21.49 -9.27
N THR A 58 11.81 -20.85 -8.43
CA THR A 58 12.86 -19.93 -8.90
C THR A 58 14.24 -20.59 -8.97
N GLY A 59 14.50 -21.58 -8.11
CA GLY A 59 15.83 -22.17 -7.95
C GLY A 59 16.89 -21.19 -7.46
N GLN A 60 16.50 -20.01 -6.96
CA GLN A 60 17.41 -18.96 -6.52
C GLN A 60 17.43 -18.87 -4.99
N PRO A 61 18.61 -18.83 -4.34
CA PRO A 61 18.66 -18.72 -2.88
C PRO A 61 18.16 -17.35 -2.38
N GLU A 62 17.46 -17.35 -1.24
CA GLU A 62 16.98 -16.15 -0.55
C GLU A 62 17.35 -16.21 0.94
N LEU A 63 17.62 -15.04 1.53
CA LEU A 63 18.07 -14.89 2.92
C LEU A 63 17.05 -14.19 3.83
N CYS A 64 15.85 -13.87 3.33
CA CYS A 64 14.83 -13.08 4.02
C CYS A 64 14.49 -13.62 5.42
N LEU A 65 14.36 -14.95 5.53
CA LEU A 65 14.06 -15.65 6.80
C LEU A 65 15.19 -15.58 7.83
N THR A 66 16.37 -15.03 7.49
CA THR A 66 17.43 -14.78 8.47
C THR A 66 16.97 -13.75 9.50
N CYS A 67 16.28 -12.70 9.05
CA CYS A 67 15.66 -11.68 9.90
C CYS A 67 14.19 -12.06 10.19
N HIS A 68 13.44 -12.40 9.15
CA HIS A 68 12.01 -12.70 9.18
C HIS A 68 11.71 -14.16 9.58
N GLY A 69 12.52 -14.76 10.46
CA GLY A 69 12.49 -16.19 10.76
C GLY A 69 11.27 -16.69 11.54
N GLY A 70 10.34 -15.80 11.89
CA GLY A 70 9.06 -16.11 12.52
C GLY A 70 7.86 -15.62 11.71
N ILE A 71 8.08 -15.13 10.47
CA ILE A 71 6.99 -14.73 9.60
C ILE A 71 6.12 -15.93 9.26
N GLU A 72 4.80 -15.71 9.28
CA GLU A 72 3.83 -16.72 8.93
C GLU A 72 3.85 -16.99 7.42
N GLU A 73 3.60 -18.24 7.05
CA GLU A 73 3.24 -18.56 5.68
C GLU A 73 1.86 -17.99 5.35
N ILE A 74 1.71 -17.40 4.17
CA ILE A 74 0.47 -16.76 3.74
C ILE A 74 -0.70 -17.78 3.65
N SER A 75 -0.45 -18.97 3.10
CA SER A 75 -1.42 -20.07 3.00
C SER A 75 -0.77 -21.33 2.40
N GLU A 76 -1.42 -22.48 2.60
CA GLU A 76 -1.03 -23.76 1.97
C GLU A 76 -0.99 -23.71 0.43
N ALA A 77 -1.68 -22.75 -0.20
CA ALA A 77 -1.68 -22.55 -1.65
C ALA A 77 -0.43 -21.82 -2.16
N HIS A 78 0.31 -21.14 -1.27
CA HIS A 78 1.51 -20.39 -1.61
C HIS A 78 2.65 -20.71 -0.62
N PRO A 79 3.11 -21.98 -0.58
CA PRO A 79 4.14 -22.37 0.37
C PRO A 79 5.47 -21.67 0.10
N VAL A 80 6.14 -21.22 1.16
CA VAL A 80 7.40 -20.45 1.05
C VAL A 80 8.48 -21.28 0.36
N GLU A 81 8.51 -22.61 0.57
CA GLU A 81 9.45 -23.51 -0.08
C GLU A 81 9.25 -23.61 -1.60
N ALA A 82 8.07 -23.26 -2.12
CA ALA A 82 7.82 -23.25 -3.56
C ALA A 82 8.05 -21.88 -4.18
N PHE A 83 7.47 -20.84 -3.59
CA PHE A 83 7.39 -19.51 -4.19
C PHE A 83 8.53 -18.57 -3.77
N GLY A 84 9.05 -18.75 -2.54
CA GLY A 84 9.96 -17.79 -1.92
C GLY A 84 9.26 -16.49 -1.53
N CYS A 85 10.07 -15.49 -1.21
CA CYS A 85 9.63 -14.17 -0.81
C CYS A 85 9.66 -13.20 -2.00
N VAL A 86 10.76 -13.21 -2.77
CA VAL A 86 11.04 -12.13 -3.73
C VAL A 86 10.18 -12.19 -5.00
N SER A 87 9.62 -13.36 -5.32
CA SER A 87 8.67 -13.52 -6.44
C SER A 87 7.43 -12.64 -6.30
N CYS A 88 7.04 -12.31 -5.06
CA CYS A 88 5.87 -11.50 -4.75
C CYS A 88 6.24 -10.16 -4.12
N HIS A 89 7.22 -10.16 -3.22
CA HIS A 89 7.60 -8.96 -2.46
C HIS A 89 8.69 -8.12 -3.13
N GLY A 90 9.47 -8.66 -4.08
CA GLY A 90 10.69 -8.01 -4.59
C GLY A 90 11.83 -8.03 -3.57
N GLY A 91 12.70 -7.02 -3.60
CA GLY A 91 13.86 -6.93 -2.71
C GLY A 91 15.13 -7.61 -3.23
N GLU A 92 16.26 -7.36 -2.56
CA GLU A 92 17.53 -8.04 -2.81
C GLU A 92 17.67 -9.29 -1.94
N ARG A 93 17.37 -10.45 -2.53
CA ARG A 93 17.29 -11.76 -1.88
C ARG A 93 18.56 -12.19 -1.13
N LEU A 94 19.74 -11.67 -1.51
CA LEU A 94 21.02 -12.07 -0.91
C LEU A 94 21.59 -11.06 0.09
N SER A 95 20.92 -9.92 0.29
CA SER A 95 21.39 -8.94 1.27
C SER A 95 20.92 -9.28 2.68
N LEU A 96 21.81 -9.06 3.65
CA LEU A 96 21.50 -9.04 5.08
C LEU A 96 21.51 -7.62 5.67
N ASP A 97 21.83 -6.63 4.85
CA ASP A 97 21.65 -5.22 5.17
C ASP A 97 20.19 -4.83 4.88
N GLU A 98 19.50 -4.25 5.85
CA GLU A 98 18.07 -3.92 5.78
C GLU A 98 17.73 -3.02 4.58
N GLU A 99 18.50 -1.95 4.38
CA GLU A 99 18.23 -0.98 3.31
C GLU A 99 18.37 -1.65 1.94
N THR A 100 19.44 -2.39 1.75
CA THR A 100 19.69 -3.11 0.49
C THR A 100 18.70 -4.26 0.29
N ALA A 101 18.39 -5.03 1.33
CA ALA A 101 17.45 -6.16 1.24
C ALA A 101 16.03 -5.70 0.85
N HIS A 102 15.63 -4.51 1.31
CA HIS A 102 14.34 -3.91 0.99
C HIS A 102 14.36 -2.98 -0.23
N GLU A 103 15.48 -2.89 -0.96
CA GLU A 103 15.54 -2.12 -2.20
C GLU A 103 14.68 -2.79 -3.27
N GLY A 104 13.72 -2.06 -3.85
CA GLY A 104 12.86 -2.58 -4.90
C GLY A 104 11.71 -3.46 -4.40
N LEU A 105 11.27 -3.31 -3.15
CA LEU A 105 10.04 -3.95 -2.68
C LEU A 105 8.81 -3.50 -3.51
N ILE A 106 8.03 -4.48 -3.97
CA ILE A 106 6.80 -4.28 -4.73
C ILE A 106 5.71 -3.81 -3.77
N GLY A 107 5.22 -2.58 -3.94
CA GLY A 107 4.16 -2.04 -3.08
C GLY A 107 4.57 -1.78 -1.63
N GLY A 108 5.86 -1.78 -1.33
CA GLY A 108 6.38 -1.63 0.02
C GLY A 108 5.88 -2.75 0.94
N ARG A 109 4.99 -2.42 1.89
CA ARG A 109 4.42 -3.38 2.85
C ARG A 109 3.30 -4.24 2.27
N ASN A 110 2.69 -3.85 1.13
CA ASN A 110 1.59 -4.59 0.53
C ASN A 110 1.79 -4.82 -0.98
N PRO A 111 2.39 -5.95 -1.41
CA PRO A 111 2.55 -6.28 -2.83
C PRO A 111 1.21 -6.62 -3.52
N SER A 112 0.13 -6.80 -2.76
CA SER A 112 -1.19 -7.16 -3.28
C SER A 112 -2.11 -5.96 -3.55
N ALA A 113 -1.65 -4.73 -3.27
CA ALA A 113 -2.39 -3.51 -3.58
C ALA A 113 -2.64 -3.42 -5.11
N LEU A 114 -3.85 -3.06 -5.55
CA LEU A 114 -4.23 -3.24 -6.96
C LEU A 114 -3.39 -2.40 -7.94
N GLY A 115 -2.75 -1.32 -7.47
CA GLY A 115 -1.82 -0.53 -8.26
C GLY A 115 -0.53 -1.26 -8.65
N VAL A 116 -0.13 -2.30 -7.91
CA VAL A 116 1.10 -3.09 -8.12
C VAL A 116 0.85 -4.60 -8.20
N VAL A 117 -0.39 -5.05 -8.02
CA VAL A 117 -0.76 -6.47 -7.90
C VAL A 117 -0.33 -7.32 -9.10
N GLU A 118 -0.20 -6.74 -10.29
CA GLU A 118 0.31 -7.45 -11.47
C GLU A 118 1.78 -7.88 -11.28
N GLN A 119 2.59 -7.07 -10.59
CA GLN A 119 3.98 -7.39 -10.31
C GLN A 119 4.12 -8.41 -9.18
N GLY A 120 3.28 -8.32 -8.14
CA GLY A 120 3.36 -9.19 -6.96
C GLY A 120 2.59 -10.50 -7.07
N CYS A 121 1.51 -10.53 -7.85
CA CYS A 121 0.59 -11.67 -7.94
C CYS A 121 0.24 -12.07 -9.38
N GLY A 122 0.61 -11.27 -10.38
CA GLY A 122 0.27 -11.48 -11.78
C GLY A 122 1.13 -12.55 -12.47
N GLY A 123 0.83 -12.77 -13.74
CA GLY A 123 1.42 -13.84 -14.55
C GLY A 123 0.42 -14.92 -14.96
N SER A 124 0.68 -15.58 -16.11
CA SER A 124 -0.24 -16.54 -16.73
C SER A 124 -0.46 -17.81 -15.90
N GLU A 125 0.55 -18.19 -15.11
CA GLU A 125 0.50 -19.31 -14.17
C GLU A 125 0.08 -18.87 -12.76
N CYS A 126 -0.22 -17.59 -12.57
CA CYS A 126 -0.64 -16.98 -11.30
C CYS A 126 -2.04 -16.37 -11.44
N HIS A 127 -2.22 -15.08 -11.12
CA HIS A 127 -3.54 -14.44 -11.04
C HIS A 127 -3.89 -13.48 -12.18
N SER A 128 -3.15 -13.54 -13.30
CA SER A 128 -3.45 -12.81 -14.55
C SER A 128 -3.43 -13.74 -15.76
N GLY A 129 -3.84 -14.99 -15.55
CA GLY A 129 -3.87 -16.02 -16.58
C GLY A 129 -5.20 -16.18 -17.30
N ASP A 130 -5.36 -17.36 -17.89
CA ASP A 130 -6.51 -17.74 -18.71
C ASP A 130 -7.84 -17.71 -17.91
N PRO A 131 -8.84 -16.92 -18.34
CA PRO A 131 -10.18 -16.90 -17.75
C PRO A 131 -10.91 -18.24 -17.77
N GLU A 132 -10.68 -19.11 -18.77
CA GLU A 132 -11.32 -20.43 -18.84
C GLU A 132 -10.82 -21.35 -17.70
N GLN A 133 -9.61 -21.11 -17.23
CA GLN A 133 -9.00 -21.78 -16.07
C GLN A 133 -9.24 -21.00 -14.78
N ALA A 134 -10.07 -19.96 -14.83
CA ALA A 134 -10.36 -19.01 -13.77
C ALA A 134 -9.14 -18.26 -13.24
N ARG A 135 -8.02 -18.17 -13.97
CA ARG A 135 -6.76 -17.55 -13.48
C ARG A 135 -6.70 -16.03 -13.64
N ASP A 136 -7.75 -15.38 -14.12
CA ASP A 136 -7.86 -13.94 -14.36
C ASP A 136 -8.30 -13.13 -13.12
N HIS A 137 -7.94 -13.57 -11.91
CA HIS A 137 -8.44 -13.00 -10.66
C HIS A 137 -8.17 -11.49 -10.54
N ILE A 138 -6.97 -11.04 -10.90
CA ILE A 138 -6.60 -9.61 -10.87
C ILE A 138 -7.55 -8.80 -11.75
N ALA A 139 -7.79 -9.30 -12.95
CA ALA A 139 -8.66 -8.68 -13.94
C ALA A 139 -10.10 -8.53 -13.39
N ARG A 140 -10.64 -9.58 -12.77
CA ARG A 140 -12.01 -9.55 -12.20
C ARG A 140 -12.11 -8.64 -10.98
N VAL A 141 -11.14 -8.68 -10.07
CA VAL A 141 -11.15 -7.88 -8.84
C VAL A 141 -11.04 -6.39 -9.16
N ARG A 142 -10.12 -5.99 -10.05
CA ARG A 142 -9.93 -4.57 -10.42
C ARG A 142 -11.17 -3.92 -11.04
N ARG A 143 -12.05 -4.72 -11.65
CA ARG A 143 -13.31 -4.25 -12.25
C ARG A 143 -14.53 -4.37 -11.33
N SER A 144 -14.34 -4.90 -10.12
CA SER A 144 -15.45 -5.10 -9.17
C SER A 144 -15.95 -3.79 -8.58
N VAL A 145 -17.17 -3.81 -8.02
CA VAL A 145 -17.70 -2.68 -7.26
C VAL A 145 -16.88 -2.43 -5.97
N GLN A 146 -16.23 -3.46 -5.43
CA GLN A 146 -15.37 -3.36 -4.26
C GLN A 146 -14.08 -2.59 -4.58
N ALA A 147 -13.54 -2.71 -5.79
CA ALA A 147 -12.40 -1.91 -6.24
C ALA A 147 -12.81 -0.51 -6.69
N THR A 148 -13.83 -0.41 -7.54
CA THR A 148 -14.13 0.85 -8.26
C THR A 148 -15.09 1.78 -7.53
N TYR A 149 -16.03 1.21 -6.77
CA TYR A 149 -17.22 1.89 -6.23
C TYR A 149 -18.02 2.73 -7.25
N ALA A 150 -17.87 2.43 -8.54
CA ALA A 150 -18.34 3.28 -9.62
C ALA A 150 -19.86 3.53 -9.55
N GLY A 151 -20.65 2.48 -9.27
CA GLY A 151 -22.11 2.61 -9.22
C GLY A 151 -22.59 3.67 -8.21
N ALA A 152 -22.04 3.68 -6.99
CA ALA A 152 -22.46 4.62 -5.96
C ALA A 152 -21.96 6.04 -6.25
N ILE A 153 -20.70 6.19 -6.68
CA ILE A 153 -20.13 7.48 -7.05
C ILE A 153 -21.00 8.17 -8.10
N ASN A 154 -21.27 7.48 -9.21
CA ASN A 154 -22.04 8.07 -10.30
C ASN A 154 -23.52 8.30 -9.92
N LEU A 155 -24.11 7.44 -9.09
CA LEU A 155 -25.47 7.66 -8.58
C LEU A 155 -25.56 8.92 -7.69
N VAL A 156 -24.57 9.15 -6.83
CA VAL A 156 -24.51 10.35 -5.97
C VAL A 156 -24.34 11.59 -6.83
N LEU A 157 -23.43 11.58 -7.81
CA LEU A 157 -23.24 12.69 -8.74
C LEU A 157 -24.53 13.01 -9.49
N PHE A 158 -25.24 12.00 -10.01
CA PHE A 158 -26.51 12.20 -10.70
C PHE A 158 -27.59 12.76 -9.76
N SER A 159 -27.72 12.18 -8.57
CA SER A 159 -28.75 12.56 -7.58
C SER A 159 -28.60 14.02 -7.11
N PHE A 160 -27.36 14.53 -7.06
CA PHE A 160 -27.07 15.94 -6.72
C PHE A 160 -26.85 16.83 -7.96
N GLY A 161 -27.27 16.38 -9.15
CA GLY A 161 -27.28 17.19 -10.37
C GLY A 161 -25.90 17.57 -10.91
N GLN A 162 -24.85 16.83 -10.54
CA GLN A 162 -23.48 17.05 -11.00
C GLN A 162 -23.19 16.44 -12.37
N ILE A 163 -23.98 15.43 -12.76
CA ILE A 163 -23.97 14.83 -14.10
C ILE A 163 -25.40 14.72 -14.64
N GLY A 164 -25.54 14.77 -15.97
CA GLY A 164 -26.85 14.86 -16.64
C GLY A 164 -27.62 13.54 -16.75
N GLU A 165 -26.93 12.40 -16.68
CA GLU A 165 -27.52 11.07 -16.75
C GLU A 165 -26.71 10.07 -15.91
N THR A 166 -27.31 8.92 -15.59
CA THR A 166 -26.61 7.84 -14.90
C THR A 166 -25.74 7.07 -15.88
N GLY A 167 -24.45 6.93 -15.57
CA GLY A 167 -23.49 6.15 -16.37
C GLY A 167 -22.21 5.85 -15.58
N PRO A 168 -21.36 4.94 -16.05
CA PRO A 168 -20.12 4.59 -15.37
C PRO A 168 -19.00 5.54 -15.80
N TYR A 169 -18.99 6.78 -15.28
CA TYR A 169 -17.99 7.78 -15.64
C TYR A 169 -16.80 7.80 -14.68
N TYR A 170 -17.08 7.64 -13.38
CA TYR A 170 -16.08 7.76 -12.32
C TYR A 170 -15.95 6.49 -11.48
N GLY A 171 -14.73 6.19 -11.04
CA GLY A 171 -14.39 5.21 -10.01
C GLY A 171 -13.42 5.83 -9.00
N ILE A 172 -13.08 5.11 -7.94
CA ILE A 172 -12.09 5.57 -6.94
C ILE A 172 -10.76 5.89 -7.61
N THR A 173 -10.29 4.97 -8.44
CA THR A 173 -9.11 5.12 -9.29
C THR A 173 -9.54 5.19 -10.74
N ALA A 174 -8.68 5.76 -11.58
CA ALA A 174 -8.86 5.70 -13.02
C ALA A 174 -8.60 4.26 -13.50
N ILE A 175 -9.45 3.77 -14.39
CA ILE A 175 -9.33 2.44 -14.98
C ILE A 175 -9.46 2.57 -16.48
N SER A 176 -8.67 1.78 -17.21
CA SER A 176 -8.78 1.59 -18.65
C SER A 176 -8.75 0.10 -18.94
N ASP A 177 -9.66 -0.35 -19.79
CA ASP A 177 -9.82 -1.72 -20.23
C ASP A 177 -9.99 -1.72 -21.76
N GLU A 178 -8.97 -2.21 -22.45
CA GLU A 178 -8.94 -2.25 -23.92
C GLU A 178 -9.78 -3.40 -24.48
N GLU A 179 -10.07 -4.42 -23.66
CA GLU A 179 -10.86 -5.60 -24.03
C GLU A 179 -11.94 -5.90 -22.98
N PRO A 180 -13.01 -5.08 -22.91
CA PRO A 180 -14.09 -5.30 -21.97
C PRO A 180 -14.77 -6.65 -22.21
N TYR A 181 -14.97 -7.41 -21.13
CA TYR A 181 -15.59 -8.74 -21.16
C TYR A 181 -17.01 -8.77 -21.74
N HIS A 182 -17.76 -7.66 -21.62
CA HIS A 182 -19.10 -7.50 -22.15
C HIS A 182 -19.24 -6.12 -22.83
N PRO A 183 -20.02 -5.98 -23.92
CA PRO A 183 -20.24 -4.69 -24.59
C PRO A 183 -20.77 -3.57 -23.69
N ASP A 184 -21.48 -3.95 -22.62
CA ASP A 184 -22.06 -3.01 -21.65
C ASP A 184 -21.12 -2.67 -20.48
N THR A 185 -19.94 -3.30 -20.41
CA THR A 185 -18.93 -2.98 -19.40
C THR A 185 -18.25 -1.67 -19.76
N ALA A 186 -18.13 -0.77 -18.79
CA ALA A 186 -17.36 0.46 -18.97
C ALA A 186 -15.91 0.13 -19.34
N SER A 187 -15.49 0.55 -20.53
CA SER A 187 -14.10 0.39 -20.98
C SER A 187 -13.14 1.32 -20.25
N SER A 188 -13.65 2.37 -19.60
CA SER A 188 -12.83 3.24 -18.75
C SER A 188 -13.65 3.94 -17.68
N LEU A 189 -12.96 4.31 -16.61
CA LEU A 189 -13.45 5.17 -15.54
C LEU A 189 -12.41 6.27 -15.29
N LEU A 190 -12.88 7.50 -15.06
CA LEU A 190 -12.05 8.57 -14.51
C LEU A 190 -11.92 8.41 -12.99
N ALA A 191 -10.81 8.86 -12.42
CA ALA A 191 -10.69 8.96 -10.97
C ALA A 191 -11.67 10.02 -10.45
N PHE A 192 -12.43 9.67 -9.42
CA PHE A 192 -13.36 10.56 -8.75
C PHE A 192 -12.60 11.50 -7.81
N ASP A 193 -12.62 12.79 -8.12
CA ASP A 193 -12.24 13.84 -7.18
C ASP A 193 -13.51 14.53 -6.67
N PRO A 194 -13.90 14.32 -5.39
CA PRO A 194 -15.10 14.96 -4.84
C PRO A 194 -15.01 16.49 -4.89
N HIS A 195 -13.83 17.08 -4.73
CA HIS A 195 -13.62 18.52 -4.69
C HIS A 195 -13.64 19.18 -6.07
N ALA A 196 -13.66 18.39 -7.15
CA ALA A 196 -13.90 18.88 -8.50
C ALA A 196 -15.37 19.32 -8.71
N PHE A 197 -16.27 19.00 -7.77
CA PHE A 197 -17.69 19.32 -7.83
C PHE A 197 -18.05 20.36 -6.76
N ASP A 198 -18.79 21.40 -7.15
CA ASP A 198 -19.30 22.42 -6.23
C ASP A 198 -20.58 21.90 -5.52
N SER A 199 -20.41 20.87 -4.69
CA SER A 199 -21.50 20.17 -4.01
C SER A 199 -21.08 19.65 -2.65
N PRO A 200 -21.50 20.29 -1.55
CA PRO A 200 -21.19 19.81 -0.19
C PRO A 200 -21.58 18.35 0.08
N PRO A 201 -22.75 17.84 -0.36
CA PRO A 201 -23.08 16.42 -0.20
C PRO A 201 -22.12 15.46 -0.92
N VAL A 202 -21.61 15.84 -2.10
CA VAL A 202 -20.63 15.04 -2.85
C VAL A 202 -19.28 15.04 -2.14
N ASN A 203 -18.86 16.18 -1.59
CA ASN A 203 -17.66 16.28 -0.77
C ASN A 203 -17.75 15.36 0.47
N THR A 204 -18.84 15.44 1.22
CA THR A 204 -19.06 14.59 2.40
C THR A 204 -19.11 13.10 2.03
N PHE A 205 -19.71 12.74 0.90
CA PHE A 205 -19.69 11.36 0.40
C PHE A 205 -18.26 10.88 0.13
N GLY A 206 -17.44 11.72 -0.52
CA GLY A 206 -16.03 11.43 -0.78
C GLY A 206 -15.26 11.14 0.51
N GLU A 207 -15.39 12.03 1.50
CA GLU A 207 -14.70 11.93 2.79
C GLU A 207 -15.15 10.71 3.62
N ALA A 208 -16.44 10.34 3.55
CA ALA A 208 -17.01 9.32 4.41
C ALA A 208 -16.97 7.90 3.82
N CYS A 209 -16.97 7.76 2.49
CA CYS A 209 -17.21 6.47 1.84
C CYS A 209 -16.01 5.91 1.07
N LEU A 210 -15.09 6.76 0.61
CA LEU A 210 -13.98 6.30 -0.26
C LEU A 210 -12.85 5.61 0.50
N THR A 211 -12.90 5.55 1.83
CA THR A 211 -11.89 4.90 2.68
C THR A 211 -12.14 3.41 2.94
N CYS A 212 -13.22 2.83 2.39
CA CYS A 212 -13.64 1.45 2.68
C CYS A 212 -13.37 0.46 1.54
N HIS A 213 -13.23 0.96 0.31
CA HIS A 213 -13.10 0.14 -0.90
C HIS A 213 -11.65 -0.28 -1.16
N LEU A 214 -11.44 -1.34 -1.96
CA LEU A 214 -10.14 -2.02 -2.10
C LEU A 214 -9.02 -1.12 -2.64
N ASP A 215 -9.38 -0.12 -3.43
CA ASP A 215 -8.46 0.85 -4.04
C ASP A 215 -8.47 2.22 -3.34
N GLY A 216 -9.27 2.36 -2.28
CA GLY A 216 -9.29 3.55 -1.44
C GLY A 216 -8.21 3.50 -0.36
N GLU A 217 -7.70 4.66 0.05
CA GLU A 217 -6.77 4.77 1.16
C GLU A 217 -7.47 4.40 2.49
N PRO A 218 -7.01 3.37 3.21
CA PRO A 218 -7.64 2.94 4.45
C PRO A 218 -7.33 3.86 5.63
N ILE A 219 -8.28 4.00 6.54
CA ILE A 219 -8.06 4.68 7.82
C ILE A 219 -7.21 3.77 8.71
N GLN A 220 -6.01 4.23 9.06
CA GLN A 220 -5.09 3.54 9.97
C GLN A 220 -5.46 3.80 11.45
N ALA A 221 -6.64 3.32 11.87
CA ALA A 221 -7.13 3.45 13.24
C ALA A 221 -7.82 2.17 13.73
N PRO A 222 -7.87 1.92 15.05
CA PRO A 222 -8.57 0.78 15.59
C PRO A 222 -10.04 0.73 15.13
N TYR A 223 -10.49 -0.48 14.79
CA TYR A 223 -11.79 -0.83 14.20
C TYR A 223 -12.02 -0.35 12.76
N TYR A 224 -11.13 0.46 12.20
CA TYR A 224 -11.16 0.89 10.80
C TYR A 224 -10.07 0.24 9.94
N TYR A 225 -9.09 -0.41 10.58
CA TYR A 225 -7.98 -1.02 9.89
C TYR A 225 -8.46 -2.07 8.89
N ARG A 226 -7.95 -1.93 7.67
CA ARG A 226 -8.00 -2.91 6.60
C ARG A 226 -6.78 -2.71 5.72
N SER A 227 -6.37 -3.76 5.02
CA SER A 227 -5.45 -3.62 3.89
C SER A 227 -6.19 -3.19 2.62
N THR A 228 -5.46 -3.14 1.51
CA THR A 228 -5.96 -2.86 0.16
C THR A 228 -5.73 -4.07 -0.74
N GLY A 229 -6.43 -4.11 -1.87
CA GLY A 229 -6.32 -5.19 -2.85
C GLY A 229 -6.64 -6.58 -2.28
N CYS A 230 -5.86 -7.61 -2.65
CA CYS A 230 -6.17 -8.99 -2.30
C CYS A 230 -6.05 -9.27 -0.80
N ALA A 231 -5.06 -8.65 -0.16
CA ALA A 231 -4.79 -8.86 1.26
C ALA A 231 -5.95 -8.39 2.15
N ALA A 232 -6.77 -7.43 1.69
CA ALA A 232 -7.99 -7.00 2.38
C ALA A 232 -8.98 -8.14 2.73
N CYS A 233 -8.93 -9.26 2.00
CA CYS A 233 -9.71 -10.46 2.31
C CYS A 233 -8.85 -11.69 2.62
N HIS A 234 -7.67 -11.81 2.01
CA HIS A 234 -6.84 -13.02 2.07
C HIS A 234 -5.77 -13.03 3.16
N VAL A 235 -5.68 -11.96 3.95
CA VAL A 235 -4.77 -11.91 5.09
C VAL A 235 -5.56 -11.53 6.34
N ILE A 236 -5.21 -12.18 7.45
CA ILE A 236 -5.94 -12.06 8.70
C ILE A 236 -5.37 -10.88 9.49
N TYR A 237 -6.23 -9.92 9.82
CA TYR A 237 -5.87 -8.75 10.61
C TYR A 237 -6.64 -8.70 11.92
N ASN A 238 -6.01 -8.17 12.94
CA ASN A 238 -6.73 -7.73 14.12
C ASN A 238 -7.43 -6.39 13.83
N SER A 239 -8.50 -6.14 14.58
CA SER A 239 -9.25 -4.88 14.46
C SER A 239 -8.42 -3.64 14.75
N ASP A 240 -7.31 -3.75 15.48
CA ASP A 240 -6.40 -2.65 15.76
C ASP A 240 -5.32 -2.45 14.68
N GLY A 241 -5.25 -3.35 13.70
CA GLY A 241 -4.24 -3.33 12.64
C GLY A 241 -2.83 -3.72 13.09
N LEU A 242 -2.69 -4.24 14.31
CA LEU A 242 -1.39 -4.59 14.89
C LEU A 242 -1.01 -6.04 14.57
N TYR A 243 0.27 -6.23 14.27
CA TYR A 243 0.85 -7.54 13.99
C TYR A 243 0.89 -8.42 15.25
N THR A 244 0.29 -9.60 15.18
CA THR A 244 0.27 -10.59 16.27
C THR A 244 1.09 -11.84 16.00
N GLY A 245 1.79 -11.90 14.87
CA GLY A 245 2.59 -13.06 14.50
C GLY A 245 3.90 -13.19 15.26
N ASN A 246 4.77 -14.09 14.80
CA ASN A 246 6.02 -14.46 15.49
C ASN A 246 7.27 -13.83 14.89
N ASP A 247 7.16 -13.02 13.83
CA ASP A 247 8.28 -12.28 13.28
C ASP A 247 8.85 -11.31 14.33
N PRO A 248 10.14 -11.44 14.71
CA PRO A 248 10.73 -10.60 15.75
C PRO A 248 11.07 -9.19 15.27
N THR A 249 11.01 -8.93 13.96
CA THR A 249 11.42 -7.67 13.33
C THR A 249 10.23 -6.76 13.02
N ILE A 250 9.02 -7.31 12.92
CA ILE A 250 7.81 -6.53 12.70
C ILE A 250 7.35 -5.86 14.02
N PRO A 251 7.17 -4.52 14.06
CA PRO A 251 6.65 -3.83 15.22
C PRO A 251 5.26 -4.32 15.63
N ARG A 252 5.01 -4.43 16.93
CA ARG A 252 3.70 -4.87 17.48
C ARG A 252 2.80 -3.71 17.89
N ASP A 253 3.33 -2.49 17.84
CA ASP A 253 2.70 -1.24 18.26
C ASP A 253 2.51 -0.25 17.09
N GLU A 254 2.85 -0.67 15.87
CA GLU A 254 2.63 0.09 14.64
C GLU A 254 1.63 -0.65 13.74
N PRO A 255 0.58 0.02 13.21
CA PRO A 255 -0.31 -0.58 12.24
C PRO A 255 0.33 -0.62 10.84
N GLY A 256 -0.32 -1.31 9.91
CA GLY A 256 0.10 -1.27 8.51
C GLY A 256 1.20 -2.29 8.18
N HIS A 257 1.30 -3.36 8.97
CA HIS A 257 2.08 -4.56 8.69
C HIS A 257 1.13 -5.74 8.43
N PRO A 258 0.40 -5.72 7.31
CA PRO A 258 -0.53 -6.77 6.95
C PRO A 258 0.17 -8.10 6.70
#